data_AF-A0A7C5EQR5-F1
#
_entry.id   AF-A0A7C5EQR5-F1
#
_cell.length_a   1.000
_cell.length_b   1.000
_cell.length_c   1.000
_cell.angle_alpha   90.00
_cell.angle_beta   90.00
_cell.angle_gamma   90.00
#
_symmetry.space_group_name_H-M   'P 1'
#
loop_
_entity.id
_entity.type
_entity.pdbx_description
1 polymer ?
#
loop_
_entity_poly.entity_id
_entity_poly.type
_entity_poly.pdbx_seq_one_letter_code
_entity_poly.pdbx_strand_id
1 'polypeptide(L)'
;MEIRNRQPVRFVELIEYSGTTLDPLEAYIRAGMTQAAECARTGTGIIGASFREVPSAALDVVRRLHRMMEQRGLGGILAIGKPNRPLMEIPVADGRAGLVVIGGLNPVAAVHEAGIRVGLRSLAGLADYSLFLCFREIVAMAPKRRVFPE
;
A
#
# COMPACT_ATOMS: atom_id res chain seq x y z
N MET A 1 -2.46 -0.54 -8.35
CA MET A 1 -3.70 -1.20 -7.89
C MET A 1 -4.86 -0.25 -8.09
N GLU A 2 -5.86 -0.66 -8.86
CA GLU A 2 -7.12 0.08 -9.00
C GLU A 2 -7.98 -0.15 -7.75
N ILE A 3 -8.41 0.94 -7.13
CA ILE A 3 -9.40 0.96 -6.05
C ILE A 3 -10.68 1.57 -6.61
N ARG A 4 -11.83 0.96 -6.29
CA ARG A 4 -13.15 1.49 -6.61
C ARG A 4 -14.05 1.33 -5.41
N ASN A 5 -14.71 2.40 -4.98
CA ASN A 5 -15.60 2.38 -3.80
C ASN A 5 -14.93 1.77 -2.55
N ARG A 6 -13.67 2.15 -2.30
CA ARG A 6 -12.81 1.66 -1.20
C ARG A 6 -12.49 0.16 -1.25
N GLN A 7 -12.69 -0.50 -2.38
CA GLN A 7 -12.37 -1.92 -2.58
C GLN A 7 -11.27 -2.07 -3.65
N PRO A 8 -10.27 -2.95 -3.43
CA PRO A 8 -9.32 -3.29 -4.48
C PRO A 8 -10.01 -4.06 -5.60
N VAL A 9 -9.72 -3.72 -6.86
CA VAL A 9 -10.38 -4.33 -8.04
C VAL A 9 -9.41 -5.18 -8.85
N ARG A 10 -8.25 -4.64 -9.22
CA ARG A 10 -7.22 -5.33 -10.02
C ARG A 10 -5.90 -4.59 -10.00
N PHE A 11 -4.82 -5.28 -10.38
CA PHE A 11 -3.58 -4.60 -10.74
C PHE A 11 -3.71 -4.01 -12.15
N VAL A 12 -3.40 -2.72 -12.28
CA VAL A 12 -3.34 -2.03 -13.58
C VAL A 12 -2.01 -2.25 -14.27
N GLU A 13 -0.95 -2.33 -13.46
CA GLU A 13 0.44 -2.54 -13.84
C GLU A 13 1.11 -3.35 -12.73
N LEU A 14 2.05 -4.20 -13.10
CA LEU A 14 2.82 -5.03 -12.17
C LEU A 14 4.25 -5.20 -12.70
N ILE A 15 5.23 -4.89 -11.86
CA ILE A 15 6.63 -5.21 -12.10
C ILE A 15 7.01 -6.33 -11.14
N GLU A 16 7.54 -7.43 -11.69
CA GLU A 16 8.05 -8.52 -10.88
C GLU A 16 9.42 -8.13 -10.29
N TYR A 17 9.53 -8.23 -8.96
CA TYR A 17 10.71 -7.78 -8.21
C TYR A 17 11.98 -8.60 -8.50
N SER A 18 11.84 -9.81 -9.05
CA SER A 18 12.95 -10.74 -9.33
C SER A 18 13.96 -10.22 -10.35
N GLY A 19 13.61 -9.19 -11.12
CA GLY A 19 14.43 -8.66 -12.21
C GLY A 19 14.98 -7.24 -12.04
N THR A 20 14.84 -6.59 -10.87
CA THR A 20 15.20 -5.16 -10.74
C THR A 20 15.74 -4.75 -9.36
N THR A 21 16.66 -3.79 -9.35
CA THR A 21 17.12 -3.08 -8.13
C THR A 21 16.31 -1.82 -7.86
N LEU A 22 15.47 -1.40 -8.80
CA LEU A 22 14.58 -0.25 -8.68
C LEU A 22 13.32 -0.66 -7.91
N ASP A 23 12.91 0.15 -6.93
CA ASP A 23 11.61 -0.01 -6.29
C ASP A 23 10.49 0.33 -7.31
N PRO A 24 9.62 -0.64 -7.67
CA PRO A 24 8.54 -0.41 -8.62
C PRO A 24 7.61 0.73 -8.23
N LEU A 25 7.33 0.90 -6.93
CA LEU A 25 6.45 1.94 -6.45
C LEU A 25 7.09 3.33 -6.64
N GLU A 26 8.40 3.46 -6.42
CA GLU A 26 9.13 4.68 -6.75
C GLU A 26 9.03 5.00 -8.25
N ALA A 27 9.17 4.01 -9.12
CA ALA A 27 9.06 4.19 -10.57
C ALA A 27 7.67 4.70 -10.97
N TYR A 28 6.60 4.08 -10.44
CA TYR A 28 5.22 4.48 -10.73
C TYR A 28 4.90 5.89 -10.23
N ILE A 29 5.40 6.28 -9.05
CA ILE A 29 5.22 7.64 -8.51
C ILE A 29 5.89 8.65 -9.42
N ARG A 30 7.16 8.43 -9.80
CA ARG A 30 7.92 9.34 -10.68
C ARG A 30 7.30 9.46 -12.07
N ALA A 31 6.67 8.40 -12.57
CA ALA A 31 5.96 8.40 -13.84
C ALA A 31 4.56 9.04 -13.77
N GLY A 32 4.10 9.49 -12.60
CA GLY A 32 2.78 10.12 -12.45
C GLY A 32 1.62 9.14 -12.63
N MET A 33 1.82 7.85 -12.33
CA MET A 33 0.85 6.79 -12.58
C MET A 33 -0.10 6.53 -11.39
N THR A 34 0.01 7.33 -10.33
CA THR A 34 -0.78 7.19 -9.10
C THR A 34 -1.84 8.29 -8.99
N GLN A 35 -2.92 7.97 -8.29
CA GLN A 35 -4.01 8.87 -7.90
C GLN A 35 -4.31 8.68 -6.41
N ALA A 36 -3.27 8.63 -5.58
CA ALA A 36 -3.37 8.31 -4.16
C ALA A 36 -4.16 9.37 -3.37
N ALA A 37 -3.96 10.65 -3.69
CA ALA A 37 -4.68 11.75 -3.05
C ALA A 37 -6.18 11.71 -3.36
N GLU A 38 -6.54 11.47 -4.62
CA GLU A 38 -7.94 11.33 -5.04
C GLU A 38 -8.58 10.09 -4.41
N CYS A 39 -7.89 8.94 -4.48
CA CYS A 39 -8.36 7.70 -3.88
C CYS A 39 -8.62 7.83 -2.38
N ALA A 40 -7.80 8.58 -1.65
CA ALA A 40 -8.01 8.84 -0.23
C ALA A 40 -9.31 9.62 0.04
N ARG A 41 -9.69 10.56 -0.85
CA ARG A 41 -10.91 11.38 -0.73
C ARG A 41 -12.17 10.64 -1.16
N THR A 42 -12.13 10.04 -2.35
CA THR A 42 -13.33 9.49 -3.02
C THR A 42 -13.51 8.00 -2.76
N GLY A 43 -12.43 7.31 -2.38
CA GLY A 43 -12.38 5.85 -2.36
C GLY A 43 -12.17 5.23 -3.74
N THR A 44 -11.82 6.01 -4.76
CA THR A 44 -11.58 5.51 -6.12
C THR A 44 -10.33 6.14 -6.70
N GLY A 45 -9.48 5.33 -7.32
CA GLY A 45 -8.23 5.78 -7.95
C GLY A 45 -7.18 4.67 -8.02
N ILE A 46 -5.98 5.03 -8.46
CA ILE A 46 -4.85 4.09 -8.59
C ILE A 46 -3.86 4.32 -7.44
N ILE A 47 -3.59 3.28 -6.66
CA ILE A 47 -2.61 3.33 -5.57
C ILE A 47 -1.48 2.31 -5.78
N GLY A 48 -0.36 2.54 -5.11
CA GLY A 48 0.70 1.55 -4.93
C GLY A 48 0.25 0.39 -4.06
N ALA A 49 0.54 -0.83 -4.50
CA ALA A 49 0.35 -2.05 -3.72
C ALA A 49 1.35 -3.12 -4.15
N SER A 50 1.67 -4.03 -3.24
CA SER A 50 2.45 -5.23 -3.54
C SER A 50 1.57 -6.47 -3.52
N PHE A 51 1.86 -7.40 -4.41
CA PHE A 51 1.37 -8.77 -4.31
C PHE A 51 2.41 -9.62 -3.58
N ARG A 52 1.95 -10.48 -2.67
CA ARG A 52 2.80 -11.40 -1.91
C ARG A 52 2.13 -12.77 -1.85
N GLU A 53 2.93 -13.81 -1.70
CA GLU A 53 2.42 -15.15 -1.44
C GLU A 53 2.82 -15.62 -0.05
N VAL A 54 1.95 -16.42 0.57
CA VAL A 54 2.24 -17.15 1.80
C VAL A 54 1.90 -18.62 1.64
N PRO A 55 2.56 -19.53 2.38
CA PRO A 55 2.15 -20.93 2.42
C PRO A 55 0.69 -21.05 2.90
N SER A 56 -0.10 -21.89 2.24
CA SER A 56 -1.52 -22.08 2.57
C SER A 56 -1.71 -22.60 4.00
N ALA A 57 -0.78 -23.42 4.48
CA ALA A 57 -0.75 -23.91 5.87
C ALA A 57 -0.60 -22.79 6.91
N ALA A 58 -0.09 -21.63 6.53
CA ALA A 58 0.10 -20.48 7.43
C ALA A 58 -1.09 -19.50 7.41
N LEU A 59 -2.12 -19.73 6.60
CA LEU A 59 -3.16 -18.73 6.32
C LEU A 59 -3.95 -18.31 7.58
N ASP A 60 -4.23 -19.25 8.49
CA ASP A 60 -4.91 -18.95 9.74
C ASP A 60 -4.06 -18.09 10.69
N VAL A 61 -2.75 -18.37 10.72
CA VAL A 61 -1.78 -17.56 11.46
C VAL A 61 -1.69 -16.16 10.87
N VAL A 62 -1.60 -16.04 9.55
CA VAL A 62 -1.60 -14.75 8.84
C VAL A 62 -2.86 -13.94 9.16
N ARG A 63 -4.05 -14.56 9.10
CA ARG A 63 -5.32 -13.90 9.45
C ARG A 63 -5.35 -13.43 10.90
N ARG A 64 -4.82 -14.22 11.83
CA ARG A 64 -4.73 -13.86 13.26
C ARG A 64 -3.79 -12.66 13.46
N LEU A 65 -2.59 -12.73 12.89
CA LEU A 65 -1.59 -11.65 13.00
C LEU A 65 -2.10 -10.36 12.35
N HIS A 66 -2.74 -10.44 11.18
CA HIS A 66 -3.36 -9.30 10.53
C HIS A 66 -4.34 -8.59 11.46
N ARG A 67 -5.26 -9.31 12.12
CA ARG A 67 -6.20 -8.71 13.08
C ARG A 67 -5.49 -8.03 14.24
N MET A 68 -4.43 -8.65 14.78
CA MET A 68 -3.65 -8.06 15.87
C MET A 68 -2.91 -6.79 15.43
N MET A 69 -2.38 -6.77 14.21
CA MET A 69 -1.67 -5.62 13.64
C MET A 69 -2.63 -4.45 13.36
N GLU A 70 -3.81 -4.73 12.79
CA GLU A 70 -4.87 -3.73 12.57
C GLU A 70 -5.28 -3.05 13.88
N GLN A 71 -5.47 -3.82 14.96
CA GLN A 71 -5.80 -3.28 16.30
C GLN A 71 -4.72 -2.35 16.86
N ARG A 72 -3.47 -2.49 16.38
CA ARG A 72 -2.33 -1.65 16.77
C ARG A 72 -2.03 -0.53 15.76
N GLY A 73 -2.89 -0.33 14.77
CA GLY A 73 -2.70 0.68 13.73
C GLY A 73 -1.63 0.32 12.69
N LEU A 74 -1.15 -0.92 12.67
CA LEU A 74 -0.18 -1.45 11.70
C LEU A 74 -0.88 -2.25 10.60
N GLY A 75 -1.97 -1.69 10.09
CA GLY A 75 -2.76 -2.31 9.05
C GLY A 75 -2.09 -2.33 7.68
N GLY A 76 -2.81 -2.83 6.68
CA GLY A 76 -2.42 -2.65 5.28
C GLY A 76 -2.62 -3.83 4.34
N ILE A 77 -3.08 -4.98 4.84
CA ILE A 77 -3.52 -6.06 3.95
C ILE A 77 -4.89 -5.69 3.39
N LEU A 78 -4.96 -5.47 2.07
CA LEU A 78 -6.18 -5.11 1.35
C LEU A 78 -7.02 -6.33 0.98
N ALA A 79 -6.38 -7.46 0.71
CA ALA A 79 -7.07 -8.70 0.34
C ALA A 79 -6.23 -9.94 0.68
N ILE A 80 -6.91 -11.02 1.05
CA ILE A 80 -6.33 -12.35 1.30
C ILE A 80 -7.05 -13.34 0.39
N GLY A 81 -6.28 -13.98 -0.49
CA GLY A 81 -6.77 -14.99 -1.44
C GLY A 81 -7.11 -16.31 -0.77
N LYS A 82 -7.72 -17.21 -1.55
CA LYS A 82 -7.92 -18.61 -1.17
C LYS A 82 -6.68 -19.43 -1.55
N PRO A 83 -6.38 -20.54 -0.84
CA PRO A 83 -5.34 -21.48 -1.24
C PRO A 83 -5.48 -21.93 -2.70
N ASN A 84 -4.37 -21.96 -3.44
CA ASN A 84 -4.28 -22.45 -4.83
C ASN A 84 -5.27 -21.77 -5.79
N ARG A 85 -5.65 -20.52 -5.51
CA ARG A 85 -6.56 -19.74 -6.36
C ARG A 85 -5.91 -18.41 -6.72
N PRO A 86 -6.07 -17.96 -7.98
CA PRO A 86 -5.67 -16.62 -8.36
C PRO A 86 -6.35 -15.55 -7.49
N LEU A 87 -5.65 -14.44 -7.27
CA LEU A 87 -6.18 -13.27 -6.57
C LEU A 87 -5.93 -12.04 -7.43
N MET A 88 -7.00 -11.33 -7.81
CA MET A 88 -6.93 -10.18 -8.71
C MET A 88 -6.21 -10.50 -10.03
N GLU A 89 -6.57 -11.64 -10.63
CA GLU A 89 -6.03 -12.16 -11.90
C GLU A 89 -4.54 -12.55 -11.85
N ILE A 90 -3.88 -12.42 -10.70
CA ILE A 90 -2.51 -12.89 -10.51
C ILE A 90 -2.56 -14.38 -10.11
N PRO A 91 -1.93 -15.28 -10.89
CA PRO A 91 -1.83 -16.69 -10.52
C PRO A 91 -1.02 -16.86 -9.24
N VAL A 92 -1.36 -17.89 -8.47
CA VAL A 92 -0.69 -18.22 -7.21
C VAL A 92 -0.15 -19.63 -7.31
N ALA A 93 1.09 -19.83 -6.86
CA ALA A 93 1.72 -21.14 -6.89
C ALA A 93 1.00 -22.19 -6.03
N ASP A 94 1.17 -23.46 -6.39
CA ASP A 94 0.60 -24.57 -5.63
C ASP A 94 1.09 -24.58 -4.18
N GLY A 95 0.17 -24.88 -3.27
CA GLY A 95 0.41 -24.82 -1.82
C GLY A 95 0.44 -23.40 -1.26
N ARG A 96 0.10 -22.36 -2.02
CA ARG A 96 0.21 -20.94 -1.60
C ARG A 96 -1.13 -20.19 -1.68
N ALA A 97 -1.18 -19.05 -1.01
CA ALA A 97 -2.28 -18.08 -1.09
C ALA A 97 -1.72 -16.67 -1.34
N GLY A 98 -2.38 -15.91 -2.22
CA GLY A 98 -2.02 -14.52 -2.51
C GLY A 98 -2.45 -13.55 -1.42
N LEU A 99 -1.69 -12.47 -1.25
CA LEU A 99 -1.97 -11.32 -0.39
C LEU A 99 -1.76 -10.04 -1.18
N VAL A 100 -2.69 -9.10 -1.06
CA VAL A 100 -2.50 -7.73 -1.53
C VAL A 100 -2.20 -6.84 -0.33
N VAL A 101 -1.07 -6.14 -0.36
CA VAL A 101 -0.64 -5.23 0.70
C VAL A 101 -0.48 -3.82 0.13
N ILE A 102 -1.07 -2.83 0.80
CA ILE A 102 -0.94 -1.42 0.43
C ILE A 102 0.54 -0.97 0.45
N GLY A 103 0.93 -0.16 -0.53
CA GLY A 103 2.28 0.39 -0.61
C GLY A 103 2.54 1.47 0.45
N GLY A 104 3.68 1.41 1.12
CA GLY A 104 4.06 2.38 2.15
C GLY A 104 4.35 3.79 1.63
N LEU A 105 4.62 3.94 0.32
CA LEU A 105 4.91 5.23 -0.30
C LEU A 105 3.66 5.95 -0.85
N ASN A 106 2.45 5.43 -0.64
CA ASN A 106 1.21 6.12 -1.08
C ASN A 106 1.05 7.54 -0.51
N PRO A 107 1.43 7.85 0.76
CA PRO A 107 1.44 9.23 1.22
C PRO A 107 2.43 10.12 0.45
N VAL A 108 3.58 9.58 0.05
CA VAL A 108 4.55 10.29 -0.77
C VAL A 108 4.03 10.50 -2.19
N ALA A 109 3.31 9.52 -2.74
CA ALA A 109 2.62 9.64 -4.02
C ALA A 109 1.67 10.85 -4.02
N ALA A 110 0.85 11.00 -2.97
CA ALA A 110 -0.05 12.15 -2.80
C ALA A 110 0.69 13.50 -2.72
N VAL A 111 1.87 13.55 -2.09
CA VAL A 111 2.72 14.76 -2.06
C VAL A 111 3.25 15.09 -3.45
N HIS A 112 3.72 14.07 -4.18
CA HIS A 112 4.20 14.23 -5.56
C HIS A 112 3.09 14.67 -6.52
N GLU A 113 1.90 14.09 -6.41
CA GLU A 113 0.69 14.47 -7.16
C GLU A 113 0.30 15.94 -6.95
N ALA A 114 0.64 16.54 -5.81
CA ALA A 114 0.45 17.96 -5.53
C ALA A 114 1.54 18.87 -6.13
N GLY A 115 2.44 18.35 -6.96
CA GLY A 115 3.53 19.10 -7.59
C GLY A 115 4.72 19.38 -6.66
N ILE A 116 4.76 18.78 -5.47
CA ILE A 116 5.86 18.95 -4.52
C ILE A 116 6.97 17.96 -4.87
N ARG A 117 8.18 18.48 -5.09
CA ARG A 117 9.35 17.65 -5.43
C ARG A 117 9.74 16.80 -4.23
N VAL A 118 9.72 15.48 -4.38
CA VAL A 118 10.13 14.53 -3.33
C VAL A 118 11.38 13.76 -3.75
N GLY A 119 12.32 13.62 -2.82
CA GLY A 119 13.43 12.67 -2.95
C GLY A 119 13.06 11.35 -2.29
N LEU A 120 12.97 10.28 -3.08
CA LEU A 120 12.78 8.92 -2.58
C LEU A 120 14.15 8.22 -2.45
N ARG A 121 14.36 7.56 -1.32
CA ARG A 121 15.52 6.69 -1.08
C ARG A 121 15.02 5.38 -0.50
N SER A 122 15.05 4.35 -1.32
CA SER A 122 14.68 2.99 -0.92
C SER A 122 15.77 2.38 -0.02
N LEU A 123 15.37 1.47 0.89
CA LEU A 123 16.28 0.72 1.80
C LEU A 123 17.17 1.62 2.68
N ALA A 124 16.61 2.71 3.22
CA ALA A 124 17.39 3.69 3.97
C ALA A 124 17.93 3.19 5.33
N GLY A 125 17.26 2.24 5.99
CA GLY A 125 17.73 1.66 7.25
C GLY A 125 16.62 1.09 8.16
N LEU A 126 16.99 0.82 9.41
CA LEU A 126 16.08 0.42 10.48
C LEU A 126 15.80 1.62 11.40
N ALA A 127 14.59 1.72 11.92
CA ALA A 127 14.19 2.74 12.88
C ALA A 127 13.36 2.11 14.00
N ASP A 128 13.53 2.62 15.23
CA ASP A 128 12.71 2.19 16.36
C ASP A 128 11.27 2.69 16.19
N TYR A 129 10.29 1.83 16.49
CA TYR A 129 8.88 2.16 16.37
C TYR A 129 8.48 3.36 17.24
N SER A 130 9.12 3.55 18.39
CA SER A 130 8.86 4.68 19.31
C SER A 130 9.18 6.06 18.72
N LEU A 131 9.93 6.13 17.61
CA LEU A 131 10.22 7.37 16.90
C LEU A 131 9.03 7.86 16.06
N PHE A 132 8.04 7.01 15.81
CA PHE A 132 6.90 7.32 14.96
C PHE A 132 5.70 7.78 15.79
N LEU A 133 5.03 8.83 15.31
CA LEU A 133 3.81 9.35 15.91
C LEU A 133 2.57 8.78 15.22
N CYS A 134 1.48 8.65 15.96
CA CYS A 134 0.20 8.31 15.34
C CYS A 134 -0.25 9.51 14.48
N PHE A 135 -0.60 9.28 13.22
CA PHE A 135 -1.04 10.37 12.35
C PHE A 135 -2.27 11.13 12.91
N ARG A 136 -3.11 10.46 13.71
CA ARG A 136 -4.27 11.08 14.37
C ARG A 136 -3.85 12.14 15.38
N GLU A 137 -2.72 11.94 16.06
CA GLU A 137 -2.14 12.92 16.99
C GLU A 137 -1.61 14.12 16.22
N ILE A 138 -0.95 13.90 15.08
CA ILE A 138 -0.46 14.98 14.20
C ILE A 138 -1.63 15.84 13.70
N VAL A 139 -2.72 15.22 13.24
CA VAL A 139 -3.92 15.96 12.79
C VAL A 139 -4.54 16.79 13.92
N ALA A 140 -4.51 16.29 15.16
CA ALA A 140 -5.01 17.04 16.31
C ALA A 140 -4.13 18.25 16.67
N MET A 141 -2.82 18.18 16.38
CA MET A 141 -1.86 19.26 16.61
C MET A 141 -1.81 20.29 15.48
N ALA A 142 -2.27 19.94 14.27
CA ALA A 142 -2.24 20.82 13.12
C ALA A 142 -3.19 22.02 13.32
N PRO A 143 -2.75 23.27 13.10
CA PRO A 143 -3.65 24.41 13.11
C PRO A 143 -4.75 24.20 12.07
N LYS A 144 -6.01 24.51 12.42
CA LYS A 144 -7.17 24.47 11.51
C LYS A 144 -7.02 25.51 10.39
N ARG A 145 -6.06 25.34 9.49
CA ARG A 145 -5.97 26.08 8.23
C ARG A 145 -6.43 25.14 7.12
N ARG A 146 -7.44 25.58 6.35
CA ARG A 146 -7.80 24.97 5.07
C ARG A 146 -6.58 25.09 4.15
N VAL A 147 -5.78 24.04 4.11
CA VAL A 147 -4.83 23.78 3.02
C VAL A 147 -5.63 22.96 2.01
N PHE A 148 -5.47 23.23 0.71
CA PHE A 148 -6.29 22.77 -0.43
C PHE A 148 -7.45 23.73 -0.81
N PRO A 149 -7.24 24.58 -1.84
CA PRO A 149 -8.34 25.23 -2.55
C PRO A 149 -9.14 24.21 -3.38
N GLU A 150 -10.40 24.54 -3.66
CA GLU A 150 -11.36 23.76 -4.48
C GLU A 150 -10.89 23.55 -5.92
#